data_AF-A0A6L4Z7Q0-F1
#
_entry.id   AF-A0A6L4Z7Q0-F1
#
_cell.length_a   1.000
_cell.length_b   1.000
_cell.length_c   1.000
_cell.angle_alpha   90.00
_cell.angle_beta   90.00
_cell.angle_gamma   90.00
#
_symmetry.space_group_name_H-M   'P 1'
#
loop_
_entity.id
_entity.type
_entity.pdbx_description
1 polymer ?
#
loop_
_entity_poly.entity_id
_entity_poly.type
_entity_poly.pdbx_seq_one_letter_code
_entity_poly.pdbx_strand_id
1 'polypeptide(L)'
;MRLEFVRIEEANDLVNQLIEHHPQAIILVDHDFKVKYFNKSFQNLTKSDKGDILEHEFCEILGCTRRGKLVYKDERFCKYCQIRDLLSGSNLSDMAIIQDFIIHNEVVTKHLHVVTHRLVMNSIKYRLVVIEDRTQKTVLT
;
A
#
# COMPACT_ATOMS: atom_id res chain seq x y z
N MET A 1 24.22 6.89 19.64
CA MET A 1 23.14 7.11 20.62
C MET A 1 22.09 6.02 20.39
N ARG A 2 21.58 5.38 21.46
CA ARG A 2 20.54 4.34 21.39
C ARG A 2 19.31 4.85 22.12
N LEU A 3 18.11 4.60 21.57
CA LEU A 3 16.86 4.92 22.25
C LEU A 3 16.58 3.86 23.32
N GLU A 4 16.23 4.30 24.51
CA GLU A 4 15.84 3.46 25.64
C GLU A 4 14.46 3.91 26.10
N PHE A 5 13.44 3.07 25.90
CA PHE A 5 12.07 3.36 26.30
C PHE A 5 11.79 2.74 27.66
N VAL A 6 11.18 3.52 28.55
CA VAL A 6 10.79 3.04 29.88
C VAL A 6 9.39 2.44 29.83
N ARG A 7 8.55 2.96 28.92
CA ARG A 7 7.16 2.56 28.75
C ARG A 7 6.90 2.08 27.33
N ILE A 8 6.01 1.11 27.18
CA ILE A 8 5.61 0.57 25.88
C ILE A 8 4.91 1.66 25.05
N GLU A 9 4.15 2.53 25.70
CA GLU A 9 3.46 3.66 25.08
C GLU A 9 4.44 4.60 24.37
N GLU A 10 5.60 4.89 24.96
CA GLU A 10 6.62 5.77 24.36
C GLU A 10 7.18 5.17 23.06
N ALA A 11 7.43 3.85 23.06
CA ALA A 11 7.89 3.15 21.86
C ALA A 11 6.80 3.12 20.78
N ASN A 12 5.54 2.88 21.16
CA ASN A 12 4.42 2.88 20.24
C ASN A 12 4.17 4.24 19.61
N ASP A 13 4.20 5.31 20.41
CA ASP A 13 4.03 6.68 19.93
C ASP A 13 5.13 7.06 18.94
N LEU A 14 6.38 6.69 19.23
CA LEU A 14 7.47 6.90 18.28
C LEU A 14 7.25 6.12 16.98
N VAL A 15 6.91 4.84 17.05
CA VAL A 15 6.66 4.01 15.86
C VAL A 15 5.53 4.62 15.02
N ASN A 16 4.44 5.05 15.66
CA ASN A 16 3.32 5.70 14.99
C ASN A 16 3.77 6.99 14.29
N GLN A 17 4.58 7.83 14.94
CA GLN A 17 5.12 9.04 14.32
C GLN A 17 6.04 8.73 13.14
N LEU A 18 6.92 7.73 13.27
CA LEU A 18 7.83 7.32 12.20
C LEU A 18 7.06 6.84 10.96
N ILE A 19 5.97 6.08 11.16
CA ILE A 19 5.14 5.59 10.06
C ILE A 19 4.32 6.74 9.44
N GLU A 20 3.69 7.57 10.27
CA GLU A 20 2.83 8.67 9.81
C GLU A 20 3.60 9.67 8.95
N HIS A 21 4.84 9.99 9.34
CA HIS A 21 5.70 10.94 8.64
C HIS A 21 6.67 10.29 7.64
N HIS A 22 6.56 8.98 7.41
CA HIS A 22 7.43 8.30 6.46
C HIS A 22 7.19 8.83 5.03
N PRO A 23 8.23 9.15 4.24
CA PRO A 23 8.06 9.71 2.90
C PRO A 23 7.44 8.73 1.90
N GLN A 24 7.58 7.43 2.15
CA GLN A 24 6.93 6.39 1.34
C GLN A 24 5.51 6.15 1.83
N ALA A 25 4.65 5.75 0.90
CA ALA A 25 3.29 5.35 1.21
C ALA A 25 3.30 4.02 1.96
N ILE A 26 2.62 3.96 3.10
CA ILE A 26 2.56 2.77 3.95
C ILE A 26 1.10 2.42 4.19
N ILE A 27 0.76 1.14 4.02
CA ILE A 27 -0.53 0.57 4.42
C ILE A 27 -0.32 -0.71 5.23
N LEU A 28 -1.28 -1.02 6.08
CA LEU A 28 -1.42 -2.31 6.73
C LEU A 28 -2.67 -2.99 6.19
N VAL A 29 -2.52 -4.19 5.64
CA VAL A 29 -3.66 -4.99 5.16
C VAL A 29 -3.84 -6.26 5.99
N ASP A 30 -5.08 -6.70 6.12
CA ASP A 30 -5.44 -7.98 6.74
C ASP A 30 -5.41 -9.14 5.73
N HIS A 31 -5.90 -10.30 6.17
CA HIS A 31 -6.00 -11.52 5.36
C HIS A 31 -7.00 -11.44 4.20
N ASP A 32 -7.94 -10.50 4.23
CA ASP A 32 -8.90 -10.22 3.16
C ASP A 32 -8.39 -9.11 2.22
N PHE A 33 -7.11 -8.71 2.38
CA PHE A 33 -6.45 -7.62 1.67
C PHE A 33 -7.06 -6.24 1.91
N LYS A 34 -7.85 -6.09 2.98
CA LYS A 34 -8.48 -4.83 3.34
C LYS A 34 -7.53 -3.95 4.15
N VAL A 35 -7.45 -2.67 3.79
CA VAL A 35 -6.62 -1.70 4.48
C VAL A 35 -7.19 -1.42 5.87
N LYS A 36 -6.38 -1.66 6.91
CA LYS A 36 -6.71 -1.40 8.33
C LYS A 36 -5.99 -0.18 8.89
N TYR A 37 -4.90 0.23 8.25
CA TYR A 37 -4.14 1.42 8.59
C TYR A 37 -3.42 1.93 7.34
N PHE A 38 -3.22 3.24 7.26
CA PHE A 38 -2.42 3.88 6.23
C PHE A 38 -1.80 5.17 6.77
N ASN A 39 -0.68 5.61 6.19
CA ASN A 39 -0.05 6.88 6.54
C ASN A 39 -0.44 8.02 5.59
N LYS A 40 -0.06 9.25 5.93
CA LYS A 40 -0.32 10.43 5.10
C LYS A 40 0.20 10.30 3.66
N SER A 41 1.36 9.69 3.47
CA SER A 41 1.97 9.50 2.15
C SER A 41 1.11 8.60 1.24
N PHE A 42 0.47 7.56 1.78
CA PHE A 42 -0.49 6.75 1.02
C PHE A 42 -1.76 7.53 0.69
N GLN A 43 -2.26 8.34 1.61
CA GLN A 43 -3.39 9.24 1.33
C GLN A 43 -3.08 10.19 0.17
N ASN A 44 -1.87 10.76 0.15
CA ASN A 44 -1.43 11.66 -0.91
C ASN A 44 -1.25 10.93 -2.26
N LEU A 45 -0.73 9.69 -2.23
CA LEU A 45 -0.56 8.86 -3.43
C LEU A 45 -1.90 8.57 -4.11
N THR A 46 -2.91 8.25 -3.31
CA THR A 46 -4.24 7.85 -3.77
C THR A 46 -5.16 9.03 -4.05
N LYS A 47 -4.85 10.21 -3.49
CA LYS A 47 -5.75 11.39 -3.49
C LYS A 47 -7.17 11.06 -2.99
N SER A 48 -7.26 10.10 -2.06
CA SER A 48 -8.53 9.61 -1.51
C SER A 48 -8.71 10.06 -0.06
N ASP A 49 -9.96 10.19 0.39
CA ASP A 49 -10.26 10.46 1.78
C ASP A 49 -10.21 9.19 2.63
N LYS A 50 -10.15 9.34 3.96
CA LYS A 50 -10.03 8.21 4.89
C LYS A 50 -11.13 7.16 4.72
N GLY A 51 -12.36 7.60 4.46
CA GLY A 51 -13.52 6.72 4.25
C GLY A 51 -13.40 5.85 2.99
N ASP A 52 -12.69 6.33 1.99
CA ASP A 52 -12.47 5.65 0.72
C ASP A 52 -11.26 4.71 0.76
N ILE A 53 -10.47 4.76 1.85
CA ILE A 53 -9.26 3.95 2.02
C ILE A 53 -9.50 2.78 2.97
N LEU A 54 -10.02 3.03 4.17
CA LEU A 54 -10.20 1.96 5.17
C LEU A 54 -11.21 0.93 4.68
N GLU A 55 -10.98 -0.34 5.00
CA GLU A 55 -11.86 -1.46 4.63
C GLU A 55 -11.98 -1.70 3.11
N HIS A 56 -11.13 -1.06 2.31
CA HIS A 56 -11.04 -1.25 0.86
C HIS A 56 -9.73 -1.96 0.48
N GLU A 57 -9.74 -2.68 -0.64
CA GLU A 57 -8.54 -3.28 -1.24
C GLU A 57 -7.75 -2.22 -2.01
N PHE A 58 -6.43 -2.40 -2.12
CA PHE A 58 -5.55 -1.51 -2.89
C PHE A 58 -6.09 -1.15 -4.29
N CYS A 59 -6.61 -2.14 -5.01
CA CYS A 59 -7.15 -1.94 -6.36
C CYS A 59 -8.45 -1.14 -6.38
N GLU A 60 -9.27 -1.23 -5.33
CA GLU A 60 -10.50 -0.44 -5.16
C GLU A 60 -10.15 1.04 -4.92
N ILE A 61 -9.04 1.29 -4.22
CA ILE A 61 -8.58 2.64 -3.85
C ILE A 61 -7.91 3.35 -5.04
N LEU A 62 -6.99 2.67 -5.74
CA LEU A 62 -6.23 3.27 -6.85
C LEU A 62 -6.90 3.11 -8.23
N GLY A 63 -7.96 2.30 -8.34
CA GLY A 63 -8.66 2.09 -9.60
C GLY A 63 -7.78 1.41 -10.66
N CYS A 64 -7.33 0.18 -10.39
CA CYS A 64 -6.53 -0.60 -11.34
C CYS A 64 -7.19 -0.68 -12.72
N THR A 65 -6.45 -0.39 -13.79
CA THR A 65 -6.94 -0.55 -15.16
C THR A 65 -6.23 -1.65 -15.93
N ARG A 66 -6.91 -2.17 -16.96
CA ARG A 66 -6.33 -3.05 -17.97
C ARG A 66 -6.84 -2.63 -19.35
N ARG A 67 -5.92 -2.29 -20.26
CA ARG A 67 -6.24 -1.77 -21.60
C ARG A 67 -7.22 -0.57 -21.53
N GLY A 68 -6.99 0.34 -20.58
CA GLY A 68 -7.79 1.55 -20.40
C GLY A 68 -9.18 1.36 -19.78
N LYS A 69 -9.52 0.15 -19.29
CA LYS A 69 -10.77 -0.11 -18.57
C LYS A 69 -10.51 -0.45 -17.11
N LEU A 70 -11.38 0.01 -16.20
CA LEU A 70 -11.37 -0.41 -14.80
C LEU A 70 -11.47 -1.93 -14.71
N VAL A 71 -10.67 -2.50 -13.81
CA VAL A 71 -10.72 -3.91 -13.45
C VAL A 71 -11.50 -4.03 -12.15
N TYR A 72 -12.57 -4.83 -12.17
CA TYR A 72 -13.32 -5.15 -10.97
C TYR A 72 -12.80 -6.43 -10.28
N LYS A 73 -13.08 -6.55 -8.98
CA LYS A 73 -12.60 -7.64 -8.09
C LYS A 73 -12.95 -9.05 -8.57
N ASP A 74 -14.09 -9.21 -9.23
CA ASP A 74 -14.62 -10.47 -9.72
C ASP A 74 -13.98 -10.92 -11.05
N GLU A 75 -13.28 -10.01 -11.75
CA GLU A 75 -12.59 -10.34 -12.98
C GLU A 75 -11.39 -11.29 -12.76
N ARG A 76 -11.21 -12.21 -13.70
CA ARG A 76 -10.08 -13.18 -13.68
C ARG A 76 -8.72 -12.50 -13.54
N PHE A 77 -8.57 -11.28 -14.05
CA PHE A 77 -7.31 -10.54 -13.94
C PHE A 77 -6.96 -10.21 -12.48
N CYS A 78 -7.94 -9.78 -11.68
CA CYS A 78 -7.71 -9.44 -10.28
C CYS A 78 -7.32 -10.69 -9.47
N LYS A 79 -7.93 -11.85 -9.77
CA LYS A 79 -7.62 -13.12 -9.09
C LYS A 79 -6.16 -13.58 -9.21
N TYR A 80 -5.48 -13.22 -10.29
CA TYR A 80 -4.08 -13.58 -10.54
C TYR A 80 -3.16 -12.35 -10.63
N CYS A 81 -3.60 -11.21 -10.08
CA CYS A 81 -2.81 -9.99 -10.10
C CYS A 81 -1.59 -10.15 -9.19
N GLN A 82 -0.43 -9.68 -9.66
CA GLN A 82 0.83 -9.73 -8.91
C GLN A 82 0.73 -9.04 -7.54
N ILE A 83 -0.09 -7.99 -7.42
CA ILE A 83 -0.34 -7.33 -6.13
C ILE A 83 -1.02 -8.28 -5.16
N ARG A 84 -2.06 -9.01 -5.59
CA ARG A 84 -2.73 -9.99 -4.73
C ARG A 84 -1.84 -11.16 -4.37
N ASP A 85 -1.00 -11.62 -5.31
CA ASP A 85 0.00 -12.64 -5.04
C ASP A 85 0.99 -12.18 -3.95
N LEU A 86 1.54 -10.96 -4.09
CA LEU A 86 2.40 -10.30 -3.11
C LEU A 86 1.73 -10.20 -1.72
N LEU A 87 0.49 -9.73 -1.67
CA LEU A 87 -0.24 -9.55 -0.40
C LEU A 87 -0.67 -10.88 0.23
N SER A 88 -0.90 -11.92 -0.56
CA SER A 88 -1.25 -13.26 -0.07
C SER A 88 -0.11 -13.88 0.75
N GLY A 89 1.11 -13.39 0.56
CA GLY A 89 2.27 -13.92 1.26
C GLY A 89 2.85 -15.17 0.63
N SER A 90 2.77 -15.26 -0.70
CA SER A 90 3.53 -16.21 -1.49
C SER A 90 5.04 -15.93 -1.38
N ASN A 91 5.86 -16.52 -2.25
CA ASN A 91 7.32 -16.31 -2.22
C ASN A 91 7.75 -14.89 -2.62
N LEU A 92 6.82 -14.04 -3.05
CA LEU A 92 7.08 -12.64 -3.40
C LEU A 92 7.01 -11.76 -2.16
N SER A 93 8.12 -11.11 -1.81
CA SER A 93 8.17 -10.07 -0.78
C SER A 93 8.23 -8.66 -1.35
N ASP A 94 8.60 -8.53 -2.62
CA ASP A 94 8.83 -7.28 -3.33
C ASP A 94 8.40 -7.39 -4.80
N MET A 95 8.00 -6.26 -5.38
CA MET A 95 7.71 -6.16 -6.80
C MET A 95 7.85 -4.72 -7.31
N ALA A 96 8.12 -4.58 -8.60
CA ALA A 96 7.97 -3.31 -9.32
C ALA A 96 6.86 -3.44 -10.36
N ILE A 97 6.00 -2.42 -10.45
CA ILE A 97 4.89 -2.37 -11.40
C ILE A 97 4.84 -1.02 -12.09
N ILE A 98 4.62 -1.05 -13.40
CA ILE A 98 4.26 0.12 -14.20
C ILE A 98 2.85 -0.14 -14.71
N GLN A 99 1.88 0.65 -14.26
CA GLN A 99 0.48 0.43 -14.59
C GLN A 99 -0.31 1.75 -14.57
N ASP A 100 -1.38 1.76 -15.37
CA ASP A 100 -2.37 2.83 -15.40
C ASP A 100 -3.42 2.63 -14.31
N PHE A 101 -3.68 3.70 -13.57
CA PHE A 101 -4.62 3.78 -12.45
C PHE A 101 -5.62 4.90 -12.72
N ILE A 102 -6.86 4.77 -12.22
CA ILE A 102 -7.82 5.87 -12.21
C ILE A 102 -7.77 6.54 -10.84
N ILE A 103 -7.08 7.67 -10.78
CA ILE A 103 -6.91 8.46 -9.56
C ILE A 103 -7.62 9.80 -9.77
N HIS A 104 -8.63 10.10 -8.95
CA HIS A 104 -9.47 11.30 -9.07
C HIS A 104 -10.08 11.46 -10.49
N ASN A 105 -10.59 10.35 -11.05
CA ASN A 105 -11.20 10.28 -12.39
C ASN A 105 -10.25 10.59 -13.56
N GLU A 106 -8.94 10.65 -13.31
CA GLU A 106 -7.91 10.78 -14.33
C GLU A 106 -7.11 9.49 -14.45
N VAL A 107 -6.77 9.11 -15.69
CA VAL A 107 -5.86 7.99 -15.94
C VAL A 107 -4.44 8.46 -15.70
N VAL A 108 -3.77 7.88 -14.70
CA VAL A 108 -2.40 8.20 -14.32
C VAL A 108 -1.55 6.93 -14.39
N THR A 109 -0.50 6.96 -15.21
CA THR A 109 0.53 5.91 -15.20
C THR A 109 1.41 6.08 -13.96
N LYS A 110 1.52 5.02 -13.15
CA LYS A 110 2.41 5.01 -11.99
C LYS A 110 3.50 3.95 -12.15
N HIS A 111 4.70 4.30 -11.71
CA HIS A 111 5.79 3.34 -11.50
C HIS A 111 5.93 3.12 -10.00
N LEU A 112 5.41 2.00 -9.49
CA LEU A 112 5.39 1.69 -8.07
C LEU A 112 6.37 0.56 -7.77
N HIS A 113 7.19 0.76 -6.74
CA HIS A 113 7.95 -0.32 -6.12
C HIS A 113 7.32 -0.66 -4.78
N VAL A 114 6.88 -1.90 -4.62
CA VAL A 114 6.07 -2.36 -3.48
C VAL A 114 6.85 -3.43 -2.74
N VAL A 115 7.01 -3.25 -1.43
CA VAL A 115 7.66 -4.20 -0.53
C VAL A 115 6.67 -4.58 0.57
N THR A 116 6.65 -5.85 0.96
CA THR A 116 5.78 -6.35 2.02
C THR A 116 6.55 -7.03 3.13
N HIS A 117 6.09 -6.79 4.36
CA HIS A 117 6.60 -7.43 5.56
C HIS A 117 5.45 -8.11 6.30
N ARG A 118 5.71 -9.31 6.81
CA ARG A 118 4.75 -10.00 7.67
C ARG A 118 4.77 -9.37 9.05
N LEU A 119 3.60 -9.01 9.56
CA LEU A 119 3.42 -8.51 10.91
C LEU A 119 2.36 -9.35 11.64
N VAL A 120 2.56 -9.61 12.93
CA VAL A 120 1.55 -10.27 13.77
C VAL A 120 1.33 -9.39 14.99
N MET A 121 0.09 -8.95 15.19
CA MET A 121 -0.32 -8.15 16.34
C MET A 121 -1.57 -8.77 16.96
N ASN A 122 -1.57 -9.02 18.26
CA ASN A 122 -2.68 -9.66 18.97
C ASN A 122 -3.16 -10.96 18.30
N SER A 123 -2.22 -11.79 17.85
CA SER A 123 -2.48 -13.04 17.10
C SER A 123 -3.14 -12.86 15.73
N ILE A 124 -3.38 -11.64 15.28
CA ILE A 124 -3.90 -11.33 13.95
C ILE A 124 -2.71 -11.10 13.01
N LYS A 125 -2.75 -11.77 11.85
CA LYS A 125 -1.72 -11.62 10.81
C LYS A 125 -2.07 -10.44 9.92
N TYR A 126 -1.08 -9.60 9.70
CA TYR A 126 -1.15 -8.47 8.79
C TYR A 126 0.02 -8.50 7.80
N ARG A 127 -0.12 -7.72 6.73
CA ARG A 127 0.98 -7.34 5.86
C ARG A 127 1.18 -5.84 5.95
N LEU A 128 2.38 -5.44 6.38
CA LEU A 128 2.86 -4.08 6.22
C LEU A 128 3.35 -3.93 4.79
N VAL A 129 2.78 -2.98 4.06
CA VAL A 129 3.09 -2.74 2.67
C VAL A 129 3.71 -1.35 2.56
N VAL A 130 4.88 -1.28 1.96
CA VAL A 130 5.62 -0.05 1.71
C VAL A 130 5.67 0.18 0.21
N ILE A 131 5.21 1.34 -0.24
CA ILE A 131 5.08 1.69 -1.65
C ILE A 131 5.93 2.93 -1.91
N GLU A 132 6.91 2.77 -2.79
CA GLU A 132 7.69 3.88 -3.35
C GLU A 132 7.13 4.25 -4.72
N ASP A 133 6.60 5.48 -4.85
CA ASP A 133 6.21 6.04 -6.14
C ASP A 133 7.44 6.61 -6.86
N ARG A 134 7.88 5.92 -7.91
CA ARG A 134 9.03 6.27 -8.75
C ARG A 134 8.64 6.99 -10.03
N THR A 135 7.38 7.38 -10.21
CA THR A 135 6.86 7.95 -11.47
C THR A 135 7.69 9.13 -11.96
N GLN A 136 8.10 10.05 -11.07
CA GLN A 136 8.89 11.23 -11.45
C GLN A 136 10.40 10.99 -11.53
N LYS A 137 10.94 9.89 -10.98
CA LYS A 137 12.38 9.59 -11.03
C LYS A 137 12.86 9.13 -12.41
N THR A 138 11.94 8.87 -13.34
CA THR A 138 12.23 8.35 -14.68
C THR A 138 12.44 9.46 -15.73
N VAL A 139 12.31 10.73 -15.36
CA VAL A 139 12.55 11.89 -16.27
C VAL A 139 13.88 12.55 -15.95
N LEU A 140 14.97 11.80 -16.03
CA LEU A 140 16.33 12.33 -16.09
C LEU A 140 17.14 11.44 -17.04
N THR A 141 17.00 11.73 -18.33
CA THR A 141 17.95 11.37 -19.40
C THR A 141 18.52 12.64 -19.97
#